data_AF-A0A101WDU9-F1
#
_entry.id   AF-A0A101WDU9-F1
#
_cell.length_a   1.000
_cell.length_b   1.000
_cell.length_c   1.000
_cell.angle_alpha   90.00
_cell.angle_beta   90.00
_cell.angle_gamma   90.00
#
_symmetry.space_group_name_H-M   'P 1'
#
loop_
_entity.id
_entity.type
_entity.pdbx_description
1 polymer ?
#
loop_
_entity_poly.entity_id
_entity_poly.type
_entity_poly.pdbx_seq_one_letter_code
_entity_poly.pdbx_strand_id
1 'polypeptide(L)' 'MNYRIFGYVLMDNHYHILVQTMDKKLQEIMHQINNKYSKYFNGKYKRVGHVFQGRYKATLVQDERYLIWVLRYIH' A
#
# COMPACT_ATOMS: atom_id res chain seq x y z
N MET A 1 5.33 3.06 15.35
CA MET A 1 4.43 3.16 14.18
C MET A 1 3.22 2.29 14.49
N ASN A 2 2.01 2.85 14.64
CA ASN A 2 0.81 2.09 15.05
C ASN A 2 0.06 1.47 13.86
N TYR A 3 0.75 0.59 13.14
CA TYR A 3 0.17 -0.34 12.17
C TYR A 3 1.17 -1.46 11.90
N ARG A 4 0.69 -2.60 11.38
CA ARG A 4 1.52 -3.75 11.02
C ARG A 4 1.32 -4.11 9.56
N ILE A 5 2.41 -4.32 8.83
CA ILE A 5 2.37 -4.86 7.46
C ILE A 5 2.61 -6.36 7.56
N PHE A 6 1.70 -7.17 7.01
CA PHE A 6 1.86 -8.62 6.94
C PHE A 6 2.54 -9.07 5.65
N GLY A 7 2.39 -8.29 4.57
CA GLY A 7 3.00 -8.60 3.28
C GLY A 7 2.75 -7.51 2.25
N TYR A 8 3.55 -7.51 1.18
CA TYR A 8 3.37 -6.63 0.04
C TYR A 8 3.95 -7.26 -1.22
N VAL A 9 3.48 -6.81 -2.38
CA VAL A 9 4.07 -7.12 -3.69
C VAL A 9 4.06 -5.89 -4.58
N LEU A 10 5.13 -5.75 -5.35
CA LEU A 10 5.27 -4.73 -6.38
C LEU A 10 5.18 -5.42 -7.74
N MET A 11 4.22 -4.99 -8.55
CA MET A 11 4.09 -5.39 -9.94
C MET A 11 4.52 -4.23 -10.84
N ASP A 12 4.62 -4.48 -12.15
CA ASP A 12 5.08 -3.47 -13.10
C ASP A 12 4.16 -2.24 -13.18
N ASN A 13 2.87 -2.41 -12.88
CA ASN A 13 1.84 -1.37 -13.02
C ASN A 13 1.07 -1.02 -11.73
N HIS A 14 1.17 -1.82 -10.66
CA HIS A 14 0.53 -1.54 -9.37
C HIS A 14 1.20 -2.30 -8.23
N TYR A 15 0.72 -2.09 -7.01
CA TYR A 15 1.20 -2.81 -5.83
C TYR A 15 0.03 -3.26 -4.95
N HIS A 16 0.26 -4.30 -4.15
CA HIS A 16 -0.64 -4.73 -3.08
C HIS A 16 0.06 -4.63 -1.73
N ILE A 17 -0.66 -4.20 -0.70
CA ILE A 17 -0.19 -4.19 0.70
C ILE A 17 -1.28 -4.82 1.56
N LEU A 18 -0.89 -5.80 2.37
CA LEU A 18 -1.71 -6.34 3.44
C LEU A 18 -1.28 -5.71 4.76
N VAL A 19 -2.18 -4.90 5.34
CA VAL A 19 -1.89 -4.07 6.50
C VAL A 19 -2.99 -4.17 7.55
N GLN A 20 -2.59 -4.28 8.81
CA GLN A 20 -3.44 -4.12 9.98
C GLN A 20 -3.30 -2.70 10.52
N THR A 21 -4.40 -1.94 10.49
CA THR A 21 -4.49 -0.66 11.20
C THR A 21 -4.64 -0.91 12.69
N MET A 22 -3.89 -0.17 13.51
CA MET A 22 -4.15 -0.05 14.96
C MET A 22 -4.78 1.33 15.18
N ASP A 23 -4.10 2.22 15.89
CA ASP A 23 -4.61 3.58 16.15
C ASP A 23 -4.52 4.53 14.95
N LYS A 24 -3.87 4.09 13.86
CA LYS A 24 -3.66 4.91 12.67
C LYS A 24 -4.66 4.58 11.57
N LYS A 25 -5.34 5.60 11.05
CA LYS A 25 -6.30 5.46 9.95
C LYS A 25 -5.60 4.99 8.67
N LEU A 26 -6.23 4.07 7.94
CA LEU A 26 -5.70 3.54 6.68
C LEU A 26 -5.29 4.64 5.70
N GLN A 27 -6.12 5.67 5.55
CA GLN A 27 -5.86 6.82 4.67
C GLN A 27 -4.56 7.56 5.00
N GLU A 28 -4.17 7.66 6.27
CA GLU A 28 -2.93 8.32 6.68
C GLU A 28 -1.71 7.46 6.36
N ILE A 29 -1.84 6.14 6.52
CA ILE A 29 -0.80 5.17 6.14
C ILE A 29 -0.58 5.25 4.63
N MET A 30 -1.65 5.11 3.85
CA MET A 30 -1.60 5.14 2.38
C MET A 30 -1.14 6.49 1.84
N HIS A 31 -1.57 7.60 2.46
CA HIS A 31 -1.08 8.94 2.09
C HIS A 31 0.43 9.05 2.30
N GLN A 32 0.96 8.58 3.44
CA GLN A 32 2.40 8.64 3.70
C GLN A 32 3.21 7.79 2.74
N ILE A 33 2.77 6.56 2.45
CA ILE A 33 3.44 5.64 1.52
C ILE A 33 3.47 6.26 0.12
N ASN A 34 2.31 6.64 -0.41
CA ASN A 34 2.19 7.18 -1.76
C ASN A 34 2.93 8.51 -1.93
N ASN A 35 2.83 9.40 -0.94
CA ASN A 35 3.51 10.71 -1.01
C ASN A 35 5.04 10.54 -0.99
N LYS A 36 5.56 9.73 -0.06
CA LYS A 36 7.01 9.46 0.01
C LYS A 36 7.53 8.82 -1.27
N TYR A 37 6.84 7.79 -1.78
CA TYR A 37 7.25 7.13 -3.01
C TYR A 37 7.17 8.07 -4.23
N SER A 38 6.10 8.86 -4.36
CA SER A 38 5.96 9.80 -5.48
C SER A 38 7.09 10.83 -5.50
N LYS A 39 7.44 11.39 -4.34
CA LYS A 39 8.57 12.33 -4.19
C LYS A 39 9.90 11.67 -4.56
N TYR A 40 10.16 10.48 -4.04
CA TYR A 40 11.35 9.70 -4.36
C TYR A 40 11.45 9.41 -5.86
N PHE A 41 10.38 8.88 -6.46
CA PHE A 41 10.34 8.50 -7.88
C PHE A 41 10.57 9.71 -8.78
N ASN A 42 9.83 10.80 -8.55
CA ASN A 42 9.99 12.03 -9.32
C ASN A 42 11.39 12.62 -9.18
N GLY A 43 11.94 12.67 -7.96
CA GLY A 43 13.31 13.13 -7.72
C GLY A 43 14.37 12.27 -8.40
N LYS A 44 14.25 10.93 -8.28
CA LYS A 44 15.19 9.97 -8.88
C LYS A 44 15.22 10.06 -10.40
N TYR A 45 14.05 10.14 -11.03
CA TYR A 45 13.92 10.12 -12.49
C TYR A 45 13.80 11.52 -13.10
N LYS A 46 13.98 12.59 -12.31
CA LYS A 46 13.83 14.00 -12.73
C LYS A 46 12.49 14.25 -13.43
N ARG A 47 11.42 13.64 -12.93
CA ARG A 47 10.05 13.78 -13.44
C ARG A 47 9.23 14.74 -12.57
N VAL A 48 8.16 15.26 -13.14
CA VAL A 48 7.14 16.06 -12.42
C VAL A 48 5.76 15.47 -12.68
N GLY A 49 4.80 15.79 -11.81
CA GLY A 49 3.42 15.33 -11.93
C GLY A 49 3.11 14.03 -11.17
N HIS A 50 1.97 13.43 -11.50
CA HIS A 50 1.43 12.26 -10.81
C HIS A 50 2.22 10.99 -11.14
N VAL A 51 2.59 10.22 -10.11
CA VAL A 51 3.23 8.90 -10.24
C VAL A 51 2.18 7.79 -10.26
N PHE A 52 1.13 7.91 -9.44
CA PHE A 52 0.04 6.95 -9.38
C PHE A 52 -1.11 7.37 -10.28
N GLN A 53 -1.69 6.41 -10.99
CA GLN A 53 -2.81 6.64 -11.92
C GLN A 53 -4.11 7.05 -11.22
N GLY A 54 -4.27 6.74 -9.93
CA GLY A 54 -5.48 7.06 -9.19
C GLY A 54 -5.39 6.79 -7.69
N ARG A 55 -6.55 6.84 -7.03
CA ARG A 55 -6.69 6.54 -5.60
C ARG A 55 -6.43 5.05 -5.33
N TYR A 56 -5.90 4.75 -4.15
CA TYR A 56 -5.81 3.37 -3.68
C TYR A 56 -7.22 2.77 -3.53
N LYS A 57 -7.30 1.45 -3.67
CA LYS A 57 -8.49 0.66 -3.32
C LYS A 57 -8.18 -0.18 -2.09
N ALA A 58 -9.19 -0.47 -1.28
CA ALA A 58 -9.03 -1.27 -0.07
C ALA A 58 -10.24 -2.17 0.13
N THR A 59 -9.98 -3.39 0.58
CA THR A 59 -10.99 -4.38 0.97
C THR A 59 -10.66 -4.80 2.40
N LEU A 60 -11.67 -4.81 3.27
CA LEU A 60 -11.49 -5.24 4.65
C LEU A 60 -11.30 -6.76 4.73
N VAL A 61 -10.27 -7.20 5.47
CA VAL A 61 -10.06 -8.61 5.80
C VAL A 61 -10.61 -8.84 7.20
N GLN A 62 -11.67 -9.65 7.31
CA GLN A 62 -12.44 -9.79 8.56
C GLN A 62 -12.15 -11.08 9.33
N ASP A 63 -11.58 -12.10 8.69
CA ASP A 63 -11.29 -13.39 9.33
C ASP A 63 -9.93 -13.96 8.93
N GLU A 64 -9.42 -14.89 9.75
CA GLU A 64 -8.11 -15.50 9.59
C GLU A 64 -7.98 -16.35 8.32
N ARG A 65 -9.06 -17.02 7.89
CA ARG A 65 -9.02 -17.81 6.65
C ARG A 65 -8.83 -16.87 5.47
N TYR A 66 -9.59 -15.78 5.43
CA TYR A 66 -9.42 -14.78 4.38
C TYR A 66 -8.04 -14.12 4.44
N LEU A 67 -7.50 -13.87 5.63
CA LEU A 67 -6.14 -13.36 5.79
C LEU A 67 -5.10 -14.28 5.15
N ILE A 68 -5.16 -15.59 5.42
CA ILE A 68 -4.23 -16.58 4.85
C ILE A 68 -4.40 -16.64 3.32
N TRP A 69 -5.63 -16.63 2.82
CA TRP A 69 -5.91 -16.59 1.39
C TRP A 69 -5.31 -15.37 0.70
N VAL A 70 -5.50 -14.17 1.27
CA VAL A 70 -4.93 -12.93 0.72
C VAL A 70 -3.40 -12.98 0.79
N LEU A 71 -2.83 -13.46 1.89
CA LEU A 71 -1.38 -13.56 2.06
C LEU A 71 -0.75 -14.48 1.01
N ARG A 72 -1.40 -15.60 0.67
CA ARG A 72 -1.01 -16.48 -0.44
C ARG A 72 -1.20 -15.83 -1.81
N TYR A 73 -2.23 -15.01 -1.99
CA TYR A 73 -2.50 -14.35 -3.28
C TYR A 73 -1.47 -13.24 -3.59
N ILE A 74 -0.99 -12.53 -2.57
CA ILE A 74 -0.05 -11.42 -2.76
C ILE A 74 1.42 -11.85 -2.83
N HIS A 75 1.78 -13.09 -2.46
CA HIS A 75 3.16 -13.61 -2.57
C HIS A 75 3.27 -14.54 -3.77
#